data_AF-A0A2G9S852-F1
#
_entry.id   AF-A0A2G9S852-F1
#
_cell.length_a   1.000
_cell.length_b   1.000
_cell.length_c   1.000
_cell.angle_alpha   90.00
_cell.angle_beta   90.00
_cell.angle_gamma   90.00
#
_symmetry.space_group_name_H-M   'P 1'
#
loop_
_entity.id
_entity.type
_entity.pdbx_description
1 polymer ?
#
loop_
_entity_poly.entity_id
_entity_poly.type
_entity_poly.pdbx_seq_one_letter_code
_entity_poly.pdbx_strand_id
1 'polypeptide(L)'
;MDELVSPTHPRMFSLQKIVEISYYNMGRIRLQWSRIWEVIGDHFNKVGCNPNEDVAIFAVDSLRQLSMKFLEKGELANFRFQKDFLRPFEHIMKRNR
;
A
#
# COMPACT_ATOMS: atom_id res chain seq x y z
N MET A 1 -6.94 5.56 13.07
CA MET A 1 -7.85 4.52 12.50
C MET A 1 -9.29 5.00 12.52
N ASP A 2 -9.64 5.90 13.43
CA ASP A 2 -10.97 6.49 13.67
C ASP A 2 -11.69 7.06 12.45
N GLU A 3 -10.97 7.47 11.40
CA GLU A 3 -11.58 7.88 10.12
C GLU A 3 -12.28 6.73 9.39
N LEU A 4 -11.76 5.52 9.52
CA LEU A 4 -12.21 4.32 8.80
C LEU A 4 -13.08 3.40 9.66
N VAL A 5 -13.39 3.79 10.91
CA VAL A 5 -14.16 2.97 11.86
C VAL A 5 -15.65 2.94 11.52
N SER A 6 -16.16 3.97 10.83
CA SER A 6 -17.57 4.05 10.44
C SER A 6 -17.94 2.87 9.52
N PRO A 7 -18.89 2.00 9.90
CA PRO A 7 -19.25 0.84 9.09
C PRO A 7 -19.97 1.21 7.80
N THR A 8 -20.74 2.30 7.80
CA THR A 8 -21.59 2.70 6.66
C THR A 8 -20.97 3.80 5.82
N HIS A 9 -20.15 4.65 6.43
CA HIS A 9 -19.56 5.82 5.75
C HIS A 9 -18.13 6.07 6.24
N PRO A 10 -17.16 5.21 5.87
CA PRO A 10 -15.76 5.42 6.21
C PRO A 10 -15.24 6.69 5.53
N ARG A 11 -14.47 7.50 6.26
CA ARG A 11 -13.85 8.71 5.73
C ARG A 11 -12.53 8.37 5.06
N MET A 12 -12.55 8.32 3.73
CA MET A 12 -11.45 7.79 2.93
C MET A 12 -10.34 8.81 2.61
N PHE A 13 -10.53 10.09 2.93
CA PHE A 13 -9.66 11.18 2.48
C PHE A 13 -8.18 10.96 2.81
N SER A 14 -7.84 10.65 4.06
CA SER A 14 -6.43 10.45 4.45
C SER A 14 -5.82 9.23 3.78
N LEU A 15 -6.60 8.16 3.58
CA LEU A 15 -6.15 6.97 2.86
C LEU A 15 -5.88 7.30 1.38
N GLN A 16 -6.76 8.06 0.73
CA GLN A 16 -6.54 8.55 -0.64
C GLN A 16 -5.25 9.39 -0.73
N LYS A 17 -5.00 10.28 0.23
CA LYS A 17 -3.77 11.07 0.28
C LYS A 17 -2.51 10.24 0.49
N ILE A 18 -2.58 9.16 1.26
CA ILE A 18 -1.46 8.21 1.39
C ILE A 18 -1.14 7.57 0.04
N VAL A 19 -2.16 7.20 -0.76
CA VAL A 19 -1.97 6.65 -2.11
C VAL A 19 -1.30 7.66 -3.03
N GLU A 20 -1.81 8.89 -3.08
CA GLU A 20 -1.23 9.99 -3.89
C GLU A 20 0.23 10.25 -3.50
N ILE A 21 0.51 10.43 -2.22
CA ILE A 21 1.87 10.69 -1.71
C ILE A 21 2.78 9.50 -2.04
N SER A 22 2.29 8.26 -1.92
CA SER A 22 3.06 7.07 -2.31
C SER A 22 3.48 7.17 -3.77
N TYR A 23 2.54 7.47 -4.67
CA TYR A 23 2.81 7.61 -6.09
C TYR A 23 3.90 8.64 -6.39
N TYR A 24 3.77 9.86 -5.84
CA TYR A 24 4.74 10.93 -6.08
C TYR A 24 6.14 10.61 -5.53
N ASN A 25 6.24 9.83 -4.45
CA ASN A 25 7.52 9.56 -3.79
C ASN A 25 8.23 8.31 -4.31
N MET A 26 7.62 7.50 -5.19
CA MET A 26 8.26 6.32 -5.77
C MET A 26 9.52 6.66 -6.61
N GLY A 27 9.75 7.92 -6.97
CA GLY A 27 10.95 8.37 -7.71
C GLY A 27 12.17 8.68 -6.85
N ARG A 28 12.04 8.66 -5.52
CA ARG A 28 13.16 8.94 -4.60
C ARG A 28 14.27 7.88 -4.69
N ILE A 29 15.43 8.23 -4.14
CA ILE A 29 16.53 7.28 -3.91
C ILE A 29 15.98 6.06 -3.16
N ARG A 30 16.26 4.86 -3.68
CA ARG A 30 15.64 3.61 -3.23
C ARG A 30 15.73 3.38 -1.73
N LEU A 31 16.88 3.69 -1.11
CA LEU A 31 17.05 3.53 0.35
C LEU A 31 16.10 4.43 1.16
N GLN A 32 15.88 5.68 0.72
CA GLN A 32 14.94 6.58 1.37
C GLN A 32 13.50 6.10 1.15
N TRP A 33 13.19 5.69 -0.08
CA TRP A 33 11.88 5.16 -0.41
C TRP A 33 11.56 3.91 0.40
N SER A 34 12.50 2.97 0.56
CA SER A 34 12.30 1.76 1.37
C SER A 34 11.90 2.07 2.82
N ARG A 35 12.53 3.07 3.45
CA ARG A 35 12.17 3.49 4.82
C ARG A 35 10.77 4.10 4.91
N ILE A 36 10.37 4.86 3.90
CA ILE A 36 9.01 5.42 3.82
C ILE A 36 8.00 4.30 3.58
N TRP A 37 8.32 3.39 2.65
CA TRP A 37 7.46 2.28 2.28
C TRP A 37 7.26 1.27 3.40
N GLU A 38 8.22 1.08 4.30
CA GLU A 38 8.05 0.25 5.49
C GLU A 38 6.82 0.71 6.31
N VAL A 39 6.70 2.01 6.55
CA VAL A 39 5.57 2.60 7.29
C VAL A 39 4.27 2.55 6.48
N ILE A 40 4.33 2.89 5.19
CA ILE A 40 3.15 2.92 4.31
C ILE A 40 2.63 1.51 4.06
N GLY A 41 3.51 0.55 3.82
CA GLY A 41 3.19 -0.86 3.60
C GLY A 41 2.49 -1.47 4.81
N ASP A 42 2.97 -1.16 6.02
CA ASP A 42 2.29 -1.56 7.26
C ASP A 42 0.90 -0.93 7.42
N HIS A 43 0.71 0.29 6.90
CA HIS A 43 -0.61 0.88 6.82
C HIS A 43 -1.51 0.12 5.84
N PHE A 44 -1.02 -0.22 4.64
CA PHE A 44 -1.74 -1.05 3.67
C PHE A 44 -2.11 -2.42 4.22
N ASN A 45 -1.23 -3.07 5.00
CA ASN A 45 -1.54 -4.33 5.69
C ASN A 45 -2.80 -4.19 6.56
N LYS A 46 -2.88 -3.10 7.34
CA LYS A 46 -4.01 -2.84 8.24
C LYS A 46 -5.29 -2.53 7.47
N VAL A 47 -5.23 -1.64 6.49
CA VAL A 47 -6.44 -1.21 5.76
C VAL A 47 -6.93 -2.25 4.75
N GLY A 48 -6.04 -3.07 4.16
CA GLY A 48 -6.41 -4.17 3.29
C GLY A 48 -7.04 -5.37 4.02
N CYS A 49 -6.85 -5.46 5.33
CA CYS A 49 -7.53 -6.43 6.21
C CYS A 49 -8.66 -5.77 7.03
N ASN A 50 -9.17 -4.61 6.60
CA ASN A 50 -10.23 -3.93 7.33
C ASN A 50 -11.54 -4.72 7.19
N PRO A 51 -12.35 -4.84 8.27
CA PRO A 51 -13.66 -5.50 8.19
C PRO A 51 -14.67 -4.78 7.29
N ASN A 52 -14.49 -3.49 7.02
CA ASN A 52 -15.25 -2.77 6.02
C ASN A 52 -14.69 -3.11 4.63
N GLU A 53 -15.49 -3.80 3.81
CA GLU A 53 -15.10 -4.26 2.48
C GLU A 53 -14.73 -3.11 1.54
N ASP A 54 -15.42 -1.97 1.59
CA ASP A 54 -15.09 -0.82 0.74
C ASP A 54 -13.69 -0.29 1.02
N VAL A 55 -13.30 -0.26 2.30
CA VAL A 55 -11.95 0.15 2.72
C VAL A 55 -10.92 -0.86 2.23
N ALA A 56 -11.18 -2.15 2.42
CA ALA A 56 -10.26 -3.22 2.03
C ALA A 56 -10.08 -3.27 0.50
N ILE A 57 -11.16 -3.21 -0.27
CA ILE A 57 -11.16 -3.19 -1.74
C ILE A 57 -10.38 -1.97 -2.24
N PHE A 58 -10.65 -0.78 -1.70
CA PHE A 58 -9.94 0.44 -2.09
C PHE A 58 -8.43 0.31 -1.82
N ALA A 59 -8.04 -0.23 -0.67
CA ALA A 59 -6.65 -0.42 -0.31
C ALA A 59 -5.93 -1.40 -1.25
N VAL A 60 -6.56 -2.54 -1.55
CA VAL A 60 -6.00 -3.58 -2.43
C VAL A 60 -5.87 -3.08 -3.86
N ASP A 61 -6.87 -2.38 -4.40
CA ASP A 61 -6.78 -1.82 -5.75
C ASP A 61 -5.74 -0.69 -5.83
N SER A 62 -5.68 0.19 -4.82
CA SER A 62 -4.64 1.22 -4.75
C SER A 62 -3.23 0.61 -4.72
N LEU A 63 -3.03 -0.45 -3.92
CA LEU A 63 -1.78 -1.19 -3.88
C LEU A 63 -1.43 -1.82 -5.24
N ARG A 64 -2.42 -2.31 -5.97
CA ARG A 64 -2.26 -2.85 -7.34
C ARG A 64 -1.80 -1.78 -8.31
N GLN A 65 -2.46 -0.64 -8.34
CA GLN A 65 -2.09 0.46 -9.22
C GLN A 65 -0.67 0.96 -8.93
N LEU A 66 -0.33 1.16 -7.66
CA LEU A 66 1.02 1.55 -7.24
C LEU A 66 2.07 0.49 -7.63
N SER A 67 1.75 -0.79 -7.43
CA SER A 67 2.66 -1.90 -7.77
C SER A 67 2.92 -1.99 -9.26
N MET A 68 1.90 -1.87 -10.11
CA MET A 68 2.08 -1.83 -11.56
C MET A 68 3.05 -0.72 -11.97
N LYS A 69 2.88 0.49 -11.40
CA LYS A 69 3.78 1.62 -11.63
C LYS A 69 5.17 1.47 -11.04
N PHE A 70 5.31 0.77 -9.93
CA PHE A 70 6.61 0.48 -9.34
C PHE A 70 7.38 -0.57 -10.14
N LEU A 71 6.70 -1.60 -10.65
CA LEU A 71 7.30 -2.67 -11.44
C LEU A 71 7.78 -2.21 -12.83
N GLU A 72 7.17 -1.17 -13.40
CA GLU A 72 7.68 -0.47 -14.60
C GLU A 72 9.11 0.07 -14.38
N LYS A 73 9.52 0.31 -13.12
CA LYS A 73 10.89 0.68 -12.78
C LYS A 73 11.72 -0.60 -12.66
N GLY A 74 12.65 -0.79 -13.59
CA GLY A 74 13.59 -1.91 -13.54
C GLY A 74 14.33 -2.00 -12.20
N GLU A 75 14.64 -3.22 -11.78
CA GLU A 75 15.39 -3.51 -10.56
C GLU A 75 16.87 -3.80 -10.88
N LEU A 76 17.77 -3.39 -9.99
CA LEU A 76 19.19 -3.73 -10.12
C LEU A 76 19.42 -5.16 -9.63
N ALA A 77 20.30 -5.90 -10.28
CA ALA A 77 20.68 -7.24 -9.85
C ALA A 77 21.10 -7.25 -8.37
N ASN A 78 20.72 -8.29 -7.64
CA ASN A 78 20.98 -8.51 -6.20
C ASN A 78 20.19 -7.60 -5.23
N PHE A 79 19.30 -6.74 -5.72
CA PHE A 79 18.34 -6.03 -4.88
C PHE A 79 16.97 -6.71 -4.91
N ARG A 80 16.12 -6.42 -3.91
CA ARG A 80 14.79 -7.05 -3.72
C ARG A 80 13.70 -6.03 -3.42
N PHE A 81 13.88 -4.79 -3.86
CA PHE A 81 12.92 -3.71 -3.66
C PHE A 81 11.54 -4.03 -4.24
N GLN A 82 11.46 -4.63 -5.44
CA GLN A 82 10.19 -5.01 -6.03
C GLN A 82 9.49 -6.09 -5.19
N LYS A 83 10.24 -7.09 -4.72
CA LYS A 83 9.70 -8.10 -3.80
C LYS A 83 9.20 -7.49 -2.49
N ASP A 84 9.99 -6.61 -1.88
CA ASP A 84 9.62 -5.96 -0.63
C ASP A 84 8.42 -5.02 -0.81
N PHE A 85 8.30 -4.37 -1.97
CA PHE A 85 7.15 -3.56 -2.33
C PHE A 85 5.85 -4.38 -2.33
N LEU A 86 5.91 -5.62 -2.83
CA LEU A 86 4.75 -6.51 -2.98
C LEU A 86 4.37 -7.27 -1.69
N ARG A 87 5.17 -7.21 -0.61
CA ARG A 87 4.86 -7.90 0.66
C ARG A 87 3.45 -7.64 1.19
N PRO A 88 2.87 -6.43 1.10
CA PRO A 88 1.53 -6.20 1.61
C PRO A 88 0.45 -7.04 0.91
N PHE A 89 0.61 -7.39 -0.38
CA PHE A 89 -0.30 -8.32 -1.04
C PHE A 89 -0.29 -9.70 -0.39
N GLU A 90 0.91 -10.23 -0.15
CA GLU A 90 1.07 -11.53 0.49
C GLU A 90 0.43 -11.54 1.89
N HIS A 91 0.62 -10.47 2.66
CA HIS A 91 0.04 -10.32 3.98
C HIS A 91 -1.49 -10.33 3.94
N ILE A 92 -2.08 -9.48 3.08
CA ILE A 92 -3.54 -9.31 2.98
C ILE A 92 -4.19 -10.63 2.53
N MET A 93 -3.66 -11.26 1.48
CA MET A 93 -4.20 -12.53 0.96
C MET A 93 -4.14 -13.68 1.97
N LYS A 94 -3.13 -13.69 2.85
CA LYS A 94 -3.03 -14.69 3.92
C LYS A 94 -4.04 -14.46 5.06
N ARG A 95 -4.45 -13.22 5.31
CA ARG A 95 -5.38 -12.85 6.39
C ARG A 95 -6.84 -12.88 5.96
N ASN A 96 -7.14 -12.61 4.70
CA ASN A 96 -8.50 -12.64 4.15
C ASN A 96 -8.75 -14.03 3.53
N ARG A 97 -8.98 -15.03 4.38
CA ARG A 97 -9.38 -16.39 3.97
C ARG A 97 -10.89 -16.52 3.89
#